data_AF-A0A3R7I226-F1
#
_entry.id   AF-A0A3R7I226-F1
#
_cell.length_a   1.000
_cell.length_b   1.000
_cell.length_c   1.000
_cell.angle_alpha   90.00
_cell.angle_beta   90.00
_cell.angle_gamma   90.00
#
_symmetry.space_group_name_H-M   'P 1'
#
loop_
_entity.id
_entity.type
_entity.pdbx_description
1 polymer ?
#
loop_
_entity_poly.entity_id
_entity_poly.type
_entity_poly.pdbx_seq_one_letter_code
_entity_poly.pdbx_strand_id
1 'polypeptide(L)'
;MANQDLGRTLRRLRRLASLTQEELAERSGVSVDVIRQLEQGRKHSARLPTLHALAGGLCVELTTLLGDPPAVSDTGENDGPRFVAVRRAIMPALWSPEPEPPEPGSSLDRLRERIADGWTHYHAAEFDTVMKVLPDLISDARAAAASGDADDRGPGFAALGKALQLAGHVAVRMGKTDLALTSLERAADAAERSCDPLLLPMVVNSTAWTYQRQGRLEDALSIALRAAGDVADAGRTATADGLKVWGALTMSAATSAARSGDYERAAAMMAAAEKEAARVPKLPESGDNRMVSVFSPSSVRIERVRLAVQYGHPHEALELAEGMRLSKDTPPSRRPVRAALAARGMEELTDDGALIVSELVSNAVRHARSHAIRVTVTRPGPSRVRIGVVEKSTRLPELGEPRDEDEGGRGLPLVRALARDWGTDSLPWGKRVWAELCGRERG
;
A
#
# COMPACT_ATOMS: atom_id res chain seq x y z
N MET A 1 14.96 29.86 -5.73
CA MET A 1 16.41 29.76 -5.99
C MET A 1 16.89 28.37 -6.46
N ALA A 2 16.04 27.33 -6.50
CA ALA A 2 16.45 25.93 -6.76
C ALA A 2 16.90 25.58 -8.20
N ASN A 3 16.73 26.46 -9.20
CA ASN A 3 16.97 26.11 -10.61
C ASN A 3 18.35 26.58 -11.14
N GLN A 4 19.21 27.15 -10.30
CA GLN A 4 20.52 27.67 -10.73
C GLN A 4 21.66 26.63 -10.73
N ASP A 5 21.43 25.41 -10.23
CA ASP A 5 22.51 24.42 -10.01
C ASP A 5 22.47 23.17 -10.90
N LEU A 6 21.42 22.99 -11.72
CA LEU A 6 21.24 21.79 -12.58
C LEU A 6 22.46 21.52 -13.48
N GLY A 7 22.98 22.55 -14.15
CA GLY A 7 24.13 22.43 -15.03
C GLY A 7 25.41 22.02 -14.31
N ARG A 8 25.60 22.50 -13.08
CA ARG A 8 26.77 22.20 -12.25
C ARG A 8 26.68 20.76 -11.71
N THR A 9 25.51 20.35 -11.24
CA THR A 9 25.23 18.98 -10.77
C THR A 9 25.40 17.97 -11.90
N LEU A 10 24.82 18.25 -13.07
CA LEU A 10 24.97 17.43 -14.28
C LEU A 10 26.46 17.23 -14.64
N ARG A 11 27.24 18.33 -14.68
CA ARG A 11 28.68 18.27 -14.95
C ARG A 11 29.45 17.47 -13.89
N ARG A 12 29.11 17.63 -12.62
CA ARG A 12 29.76 16.92 -11.50
C ARG A 12 29.49 15.42 -11.60
N LEU A 13 28.23 15.01 -11.75
CA LEU A 13 27.83 13.60 -11.83
C LEU A 13 28.42 12.94 -13.07
N ARG A 14 28.41 13.62 -14.23
CA ARG A 14 29.05 13.12 -15.44
C ARG A 14 30.55 12.86 -15.25
N ARG A 15 31.27 13.78 -14.58
CA ARG A 15 32.69 13.60 -14.26
C ARG A 15 32.93 12.47 -13.27
N LEU A 16 32.08 12.30 -12.27
CA LEU A 16 32.16 11.18 -11.32
C LEU A 16 31.94 9.83 -12.01
N ALA A 17 31.02 9.78 -12.98
CA ALA A 17 30.81 8.63 -13.85
C ALA A 17 31.92 8.44 -14.92
N SER A 18 32.93 9.32 -14.95
CA SER A 18 34.03 9.31 -15.94
C SER A 18 33.57 9.36 -17.40
N LEU A 19 32.47 10.07 -17.67
CA LEU A 19 31.91 10.20 -19.02
C LEU A 19 32.28 11.55 -19.67
N THR A 20 32.50 11.55 -20.97
CA THR A 20 32.48 12.73 -21.85
C THR A 20 31.05 13.21 -22.10
N GLN A 21 30.88 14.41 -22.68
CA GLN A 21 29.52 14.92 -23.01
C GLN A 21 28.88 14.05 -24.10
N GLU A 22 29.70 13.54 -25.02
CA GLU A 22 29.35 12.65 -26.12
C GLU A 22 28.90 11.27 -25.62
N GLU A 23 29.64 10.66 -24.69
CA GLU A 23 29.25 9.36 -24.09
C GLU A 23 27.98 9.48 -23.25
N LEU A 24 27.79 10.59 -22.52
CA LEU A 24 26.53 10.81 -21.80
C LEU A 24 25.35 11.00 -22.77
N ALA A 25 25.56 11.69 -23.89
CA ALA A 25 24.53 11.86 -24.91
C ALA A 25 24.10 10.51 -25.50
N GLU A 26 25.06 9.65 -25.81
CA GLU A 26 24.81 8.30 -26.31
C GLU A 26 24.01 7.47 -25.30
N ARG A 27 24.43 7.45 -24.03
CA ARG A 27 23.74 6.68 -22.97
C ARG A 27 22.35 7.19 -22.62
N SER A 28 22.13 8.50 -22.71
CA SER A 28 20.86 9.11 -22.34
C SER A 28 19.89 9.29 -23.51
N GLY A 29 20.35 9.17 -24.77
CA GLY A 29 19.57 9.54 -25.94
C GLY A 29 19.27 11.04 -26.05
N VAL A 30 19.94 11.89 -25.25
CA VAL A 30 19.81 13.35 -25.26
C VAL A 30 20.93 13.96 -26.09
N SER A 31 20.63 14.99 -26.89
CA SER A 31 21.67 15.58 -27.74
C SER A 31 22.82 16.20 -26.94
N VAL A 32 24.05 16.03 -27.46
CA VAL A 32 25.27 16.63 -26.89
C VAL A 32 25.12 18.14 -26.70
N ASP A 33 24.46 18.83 -27.62
CA ASP A 33 24.23 20.27 -27.52
C ASP A 33 23.32 20.65 -26.35
N VAL A 34 22.31 19.83 -26.03
CA VAL A 34 21.45 20.06 -24.86
C VAL A 34 22.27 19.90 -23.58
N ILE A 35 23.10 18.87 -23.48
CA ILE A 35 24.00 18.66 -22.33
C ILE A 35 24.97 19.83 -22.20
N ARG A 36 25.59 20.25 -23.31
CA ARG A 36 26.53 21.37 -23.36
C ARG A 36 25.90 22.69 -22.92
N GLN A 37 24.69 23.00 -23.40
CA GLN A 37 23.95 24.19 -23.01
C GLN A 37 23.54 24.17 -21.53
N LEU A 38 23.13 23.02 -21.00
CA LEU A 38 22.82 22.85 -19.57
C LEU A 38 24.07 23.05 -18.71
N GLU A 39 25.17 22.36 -19.01
CA GLU A 39 26.40 22.45 -18.22
C GLU A 39 27.05 23.84 -18.23
N GLN A 40 26.91 24.57 -19.33
CA GLN A 40 27.44 25.94 -19.46
C GLN A 40 26.50 26.98 -18.85
N GLY A 41 25.33 26.57 -18.35
CA GLY A 41 24.32 27.48 -17.80
C GLY A 41 23.66 28.36 -18.87
N ARG A 42 23.78 28.03 -20.16
CA ARG A 42 23.03 28.70 -21.24
C ARG A 42 21.56 28.26 -21.24
N LYS A 43 21.27 27.10 -20.66
CA LYS A 43 19.94 26.57 -20.42
C LYS A 43 19.85 26.17 -18.94
N HIS A 44 18.84 26.68 -18.24
CA HIS A 44 18.69 26.46 -16.80
C HIS A 44 17.67 25.35 -16.45
N SER A 45 16.99 24.77 -17.43
CA SER A 45 15.99 23.73 -17.22
C SER A 45 15.85 22.80 -18.42
N ALA A 46 15.28 21.62 -18.20
CA ALA A 46 14.89 20.71 -19.27
C ALA A 46 13.50 20.12 -18.97
N ARG A 47 12.85 19.56 -19.98
CA ARG A 47 11.56 18.88 -19.78
C ARG A 47 11.80 17.61 -18.96
N LEU A 48 10.80 17.20 -18.17
CA LEU A 48 10.90 16.05 -17.27
C LEU A 48 11.38 14.75 -17.97
N PRO A 49 10.92 14.40 -19.18
CA PRO A 49 11.44 13.24 -19.92
C PRO A 49 12.95 13.36 -20.22
N THR A 50 13.42 14.55 -20.58
CA THR A 50 14.86 14.81 -20.82
C THR A 50 15.66 14.67 -19.53
N LEU A 51 15.11 15.10 -18.39
CA LEU A 51 15.76 14.96 -17.10
C LEU A 51 15.83 13.48 -16.66
N HIS A 52 14.76 12.71 -16.86
CA HIS A 52 14.78 11.26 -16.63
C HIS A 52 15.78 10.53 -17.53
N ALA A 53 15.85 10.91 -18.81
CA ALA A 53 16.80 10.35 -19.75
C ALA A 53 18.25 10.62 -19.35
N LEU A 54 18.58 11.85 -18.91
CA LEU A 54 19.90 12.19 -18.39
C LEU A 54 20.23 11.45 -17.08
N ALA A 55 19.26 11.32 -16.17
CA ALA A 55 19.43 10.57 -14.93
C ALA A 55 19.68 9.07 -15.20
N GLY A 56 18.92 8.48 -16.12
CA GLY A 56 19.10 7.11 -16.59
C GLY A 56 20.47 6.89 -17.24
N GLY A 57 20.92 7.80 -18.10
CA GLY A 57 22.25 7.73 -18.72
C GLY A 57 23.42 7.87 -17.72
N LEU A 58 23.17 8.48 -16.56
CA LEU A 58 24.11 8.59 -15.44
C LEU A 58 23.96 7.47 -14.40
N CYS A 59 22.94 6.61 -14.53
CA CYS A 59 22.57 5.59 -13.54
C CYS A 59 22.36 6.16 -12.12
N VAL A 60 21.74 7.32 -12.02
CA VAL A 60 21.37 7.95 -10.73
C VAL A 60 19.88 8.22 -10.68
N GLU A 61 19.33 8.38 -9.48
CA GLU A 61 17.94 8.85 -9.37
C GLU A 61 17.81 10.27 -9.91
N LEU A 62 16.62 10.59 -10.43
CA LEU A 62 16.31 11.94 -10.90
C LEU A 62 16.49 12.98 -9.77
N THR A 63 16.22 12.60 -8.53
CA THR A 63 16.45 13.40 -7.31
C THR A 63 17.93 13.77 -7.15
N THR A 64 18.86 12.84 -7.38
CA THR A 64 20.31 13.11 -7.37
C THR A 64 20.73 14.14 -8.43
N LEU A 65 20.14 14.08 -9.63
CA LEU A 65 20.43 15.01 -10.73
C LEU A 65 19.86 16.42 -10.48
N LEU A 66 18.68 16.51 -9.90
CA LEU A 66 18.04 17.77 -9.54
C LEU A 66 18.65 18.42 -8.28
N GLY A 67 19.52 17.69 -7.60
CA GLY A 67 20.08 18.03 -6.30
C GLY A 67 19.20 17.46 -5.19
N ASP A 68 19.84 16.93 -4.14
CA ASP A 68 19.14 16.54 -2.93
C ASP A 68 18.32 17.75 -2.44
N PRO A 69 17.02 17.57 -2.10
CA PRO A 69 16.39 18.53 -1.23
C PRO A 69 17.28 18.65 0.02
N PRO A 70 17.51 19.86 0.56
CA PRO A 70 18.35 20.00 1.75
C PRO A 70 17.89 19.02 2.84
N ALA A 71 18.84 18.47 3.59
CA ALA A 71 18.58 17.48 4.66
C ALA A 71 17.54 17.95 5.70
N VAL A 72 17.22 19.25 5.69
CA VAL A 72 16.06 19.88 6.31
C VAL A 72 15.39 20.75 5.24
N SER A 73 14.12 20.52 4.93
CA SER A 73 13.42 21.35 3.94
C SER A 73 13.19 22.76 4.49
N ASP A 74 13.63 23.77 3.73
CA ASP A 74 13.40 25.20 4.04
C ASP A 74 11.91 25.60 3.88
N THR A 75 11.07 24.65 3.42
CA THR A 75 9.61 24.76 3.34
C THR A 75 8.87 24.06 4.48
N GLY A 76 9.57 23.41 5.42
CA GLY A 76 8.96 22.85 6.61
C GLY A 76 7.93 21.74 6.36
N GLU A 77 8.31 20.66 5.68
CA GLU A 77 7.74 19.34 6.01
C GLU A 77 8.60 18.72 7.11
N ASN A 78 8.61 19.35 8.28
CA ASN A 78 8.92 18.62 9.50
C ASN A 78 7.96 17.44 9.57
N ASP A 79 8.47 16.24 9.89
CA ASP A 79 7.63 15.19 10.43
C ASP A 79 6.72 15.86 11.48
N GLY A 80 5.40 15.83 11.29
CA GLY A 80 4.48 16.50 12.20
C GLY A 80 4.75 16.04 13.63
N PRO A 81 4.44 16.85 14.67
CA PRO A 81 4.80 16.53 16.06
C PRO A 81 4.34 15.13 16.49
N ARG A 82 3.22 14.65 15.94
CA ARG A 82 2.73 13.27 16.14
C ARG A 82 3.66 12.21 15.56
N PHE A 83 4.15 12.39 14.35
CA PHE A 83 5.05 11.43 13.72
C PHE A 83 6.45 11.44 14.35
N VAL A 84 6.91 12.60 14.86
CA VAL A 84 8.13 12.67 15.69
C VAL A 84 8.01 11.78 16.93
N ALA A 85 6.84 11.80 17.60
CA ALA A 85 6.58 10.91 18.73
C ALA A 85 6.60 9.43 18.32
N VAL A 86 5.98 9.07 17.18
CA VAL A 86 6.03 7.70 16.64
C VAL A 86 7.46 7.28 16.33
N ARG A 87 8.27 8.15 15.71
CA ARG A 87 9.68 7.89 15.41
C ARG A 87 10.48 7.61 16.68
N ARG A 88 10.31 8.43 17.72
CA ARG A 88 10.96 8.22 19.04
C ARG A 88 10.48 6.93 19.72
N ALA A 89 9.21 6.58 19.54
CA ALA A 89 8.69 5.32 20.06
C ALA A 89 9.31 4.12 19.33
N ILE A 90 9.46 4.15 17.99
CA ILE A 90 10.13 3.10 17.21
C ILE A 90 11.62 3.02 17.57
N MET A 91 12.30 4.17 17.62
CA MET A 91 13.73 4.33 17.90
C MET A 91 13.91 5.07 19.23
N PRO A 92 13.78 4.36 20.38
CA PRO A 92 14.02 4.97 21.68
C PRO A 92 15.47 5.42 21.80
N ALA A 93 15.73 6.33 22.73
CA ALA A 93 17.09 6.76 23.01
C ALA A 93 17.96 5.57 23.42
N LEU A 94 19.10 5.44 22.75
CA LEU A 94 20.06 4.38 23.04
C LEU A 94 20.62 4.62 24.45
N TRP A 95 20.70 3.53 25.22
CA TRP A 95 21.19 3.54 26.61
C TRP A 95 20.32 4.33 27.61
N SER A 96 19.06 4.62 27.26
CA SER A 96 18.11 5.08 28.26
C SER A 96 17.86 4.00 29.33
N PRO A 97 17.51 4.41 30.56
CA PRO A 97 17.04 3.49 31.59
C PRO A 97 15.89 2.62 31.06
N GLU A 98 15.77 1.41 31.59
CA GLU A 98 14.61 0.56 31.28
C GLU A 98 13.31 1.30 31.62
N PRO A 99 12.27 1.17 30.79
CA PRO A 99 10.99 1.80 31.05
C PRO A 99 10.42 1.33 32.39
N GLU A 100 9.82 2.26 33.14
CA GLU A 100 9.15 1.91 34.39
C GLU A 100 8.04 0.86 34.13
N PRO A 101 7.85 -0.09 35.06
CA PRO A 101 6.77 -1.07 34.94
C PRO A 101 5.43 -0.34 34.84
N PRO A 102 4.46 -0.93 34.13
CA PRO A 102 3.21 -0.24 33.85
C PRO A 102 2.42 0.00 35.14
N GLU A 103 1.58 1.04 35.16
CA GLU A 103 0.79 1.37 36.34
C GLU A 103 -0.10 0.18 36.78
N PRO A 104 -0.26 -0.04 38.11
CA PRO A 104 -1.11 -1.10 38.63
C PRO A 104 -2.54 -1.01 38.06
N GLY A 105 -2.91 -1.98 37.20
CA GLY A 105 -4.21 -2.03 36.53
C GLY A 105 -4.18 -2.09 35.00
N SER A 106 -3.00 -2.04 34.36
CA SER A 106 -2.87 -2.31 32.92
C SER A 106 -2.99 -3.82 32.64
N SER A 107 -4.21 -4.33 32.45
CA SER A 107 -4.39 -5.69 31.95
C SER A 107 -3.83 -5.82 30.53
N LEU A 108 -3.08 -6.89 30.27
CA LEU A 108 -2.59 -7.24 28.94
C LEU A 108 -3.74 -7.37 27.92
N ASP A 109 -4.92 -7.82 28.35
CA ASP A 109 -6.09 -7.93 27.49
C ASP A 109 -6.56 -6.56 27.01
N ARG A 110 -6.56 -5.56 27.90
CA ARG A 110 -6.90 -4.18 27.52
C ARG A 110 -5.88 -3.59 26.55
N LEU A 111 -4.59 -3.93 26.70
CA LEU A 111 -3.56 -3.52 25.74
C LEU A 111 -3.79 -4.17 24.36
N ARG A 112 -4.10 -5.47 24.33
CA ARG A 112 -4.42 -6.20 23.08
C ARG A 112 -5.61 -5.58 22.36
N GLU A 113 -6.68 -5.24 23.09
CA GLU A 113 -7.86 -4.55 22.53
C GLU A 113 -7.49 -3.20 21.90
N ARG A 114 -6.72 -2.36 22.61
CA ARG A 114 -6.28 -1.06 22.06
C ARG A 114 -5.38 -1.20 20.84
N ILE A 115 -4.54 -2.24 20.77
CA ILE A 115 -3.73 -2.54 19.59
C ILE A 115 -4.63 -2.95 18.41
N ALA A 116 -5.63 -3.80 18.65
CA ALA A 116 -6.60 -4.20 17.63
C ALA A 116 -7.42 -3.00 17.11
N ASP A 117 -7.81 -2.09 17.99
CA ASP A 117 -8.44 -0.81 17.61
C ASP A 117 -7.50 0.05 16.77
N GLY A 118 -6.21 0.13 17.12
CA GLY A 118 -5.19 0.80 16.33
C GLY A 118 -5.11 0.26 14.89
N TRP A 119 -5.14 -1.05 14.72
CA TRP A 119 -5.22 -1.69 13.40
C TRP A 119 -6.53 -1.39 12.68
N THR A 120 -7.66 -1.34 13.39
CA THR A 120 -8.96 -0.96 12.83
C THR A 120 -8.91 0.46 12.26
N HIS A 121 -8.38 1.43 13.03
CA HIS A 121 -8.18 2.81 12.58
C HIS A 121 -7.22 2.91 11.39
N TYR A 122 -6.14 2.11 11.38
CA TYR A 122 -5.21 2.06 10.25
C TYR A 122 -5.92 1.62 8.96
N HIS A 123 -6.73 0.56 9.02
CA HIS A 123 -7.48 0.08 7.86
C HIS A 123 -8.61 1.03 7.43
N ALA A 124 -9.11 1.86 8.35
CA ALA A 124 -10.04 2.95 8.07
C ALA A 124 -9.36 4.20 7.47
N ALA A 125 -8.03 4.19 7.31
CA ALA A 125 -7.20 5.32 6.88
C ALA A 125 -7.24 6.53 7.83
N GLU A 126 -7.54 6.31 9.10
CA GLU A 126 -7.56 7.33 10.16
C GLU A 126 -6.15 7.49 10.78
N PHE A 127 -5.16 7.77 9.94
CA PHE A 127 -3.75 7.75 10.35
C PHE A 127 -3.41 8.75 11.46
N ASP A 128 -4.12 9.87 11.53
CA ASP A 128 -3.98 10.84 12.63
C ASP A 128 -4.33 10.24 14.00
N THR A 129 -5.41 9.47 14.06
CA THR A 129 -5.83 8.75 15.27
C THR A 129 -4.79 7.71 15.65
N VAL A 130 -4.32 6.93 14.68
CA VAL A 130 -3.27 5.90 14.90
C VAL A 130 -1.98 6.55 15.41
N MET A 131 -1.46 7.58 14.73
CA MET A 131 -0.24 8.26 15.14
C MET A 131 -0.34 8.90 16.53
N LYS A 132 -1.55 9.29 16.97
CA LYS A 132 -1.77 9.83 18.31
C LYS A 132 -1.61 8.76 19.40
N VAL A 133 -2.14 7.56 19.19
CA VAL A 133 -2.16 6.51 20.23
C VAL A 133 -0.96 5.56 20.18
N LEU A 134 -0.33 5.44 19.02
CA LEU A 134 0.72 4.46 18.77
C LEU A 134 1.97 4.59 19.67
N PRO A 135 2.47 5.79 20.03
CA PRO A 135 3.58 5.90 20.97
C PRO A 135 3.30 5.24 22.32
N ASP A 136 2.11 5.46 22.87
CA ASP A 136 1.67 4.89 24.15
C ASP A 136 1.51 3.36 24.02
N LEU A 137 0.96 2.86 22.90
CA LEU A 137 0.85 1.42 22.65
C LEU A 137 2.21 0.72 22.65
N ILE A 138 3.23 1.33 22.03
CA ILE A 138 4.59 0.78 22.00
C ILE A 138 5.21 0.82 23.40
N SER A 139 5.00 1.91 24.14
CA SER A 139 5.51 2.05 25.51
C SER A 139 4.90 1.00 26.44
N ASP A 140 3.57 0.89 26.45
CA ASP A 140 2.82 -0.06 27.28
C ASP A 140 3.20 -1.51 26.93
N ALA A 141 3.38 -1.82 25.65
CA ALA A 141 3.78 -3.16 25.22
C ALA A 141 5.24 -3.50 25.56
N ARG A 142 6.15 -2.52 25.57
CA ARG A 142 7.51 -2.72 26.07
C ARG A 142 7.51 -2.99 27.56
N ALA A 143 6.73 -2.21 28.32
CA ALA A 143 6.58 -2.41 29.75
C ALA A 143 6.04 -3.82 30.03
N ALA A 144 4.97 -4.24 29.35
CA ALA A 144 4.42 -5.60 29.47
C ALA A 144 5.39 -6.71 29.06
N ALA A 145 6.27 -6.48 28.08
CA ALA A 145 7.31 -7.45 27.70
C ALA A 145 8.47 -7.52 28.71
N ALA A 146 8.70 -6.44 29.47
CA ALA A 146 9.74 -6.35 30.50
C ALA A 146 9.25 -6.81 31.89
N SER A 147 8.01 -6.49 32.24
CA SER A 147 7.38 -6.79 33.54
C SER A 147 6.54 -8.06 33.45
N GLY A 148 6.95 -9.11 34.17
CA GLY A 148 6.16 -10.32 34.32
C GLY A 148 6.99 -11.49 34.86
N ASP A 149 6.31 -12.39 35.57
CA ASP A 149 6.78 -13.75 35.77
C ASP A 149 6.99 -14.42 34.40
N ALA A 150 7.77 -15.51 34.35
CA ALA A 150 8.16 -16.15 33.10
C ALA A 150 6.98 -16.44 32.14
N ASP A 151 5.79 -16.69 32.70
CA ASP A 151 4.56 -17.03 31.98
C ASP A 151 3.92 -15.83 31.24
N ASP A 152 4.14 -14.60 31.70
CA ASP A 152 3.52 -13.39 31.10
C ASP A 152 4.40 -12.70 30.03
N ARG A 153 5.69 -13.07 29.97
CA ARG A 153 6.64 -12.45 29.04
C ARG A 153 6.32 -12.72 27.57
N GLY A 154 6.00 -13.96 27.23
CA GLY A 154 5.65 -14.33 25.84
C GLY A 154 4.43 -13.58 25.29
N PRO A 155 3.32 -13.52 26.06
CA PRO A 155 2.17 -12.66 25.77
C PRO A 155 2.50 -11.17 25.62
N GLY A 156 3.38 -10.61 26.46
CA GLY A 156 3.87 -9.23 26.35
C GLY A 156 4.66 -8.98 25.07
N PHE A 157 5.57 -9.90 24.71
CA PHE A 157 6.30 -9.86 23.44
C PHE A 157 5.37 -9.94 22.22
N ALA A 158 4.28 -10.72 22.29
CA ALA A 158 3.28 -10.76 21.23
C ALA A 158 2.59 -9.39 21.02
N ALA A 159 2.24 -8.70 22.12
CA ALA A 159 1.68 -7.36 22.06
C ALA A 159 2.70 -6.34 21.48
N LEU A 160 3.97 -6.43 21.90
CA LEU A 160 5.04 -5.57 21.40
C LEU A 160 5.28 -5.75 19.90
N GLY A 161 5.36 -7.00 19.42
CA GLY A 161 5.50 -7.30 18.00
C GLY A 161 4.35 -6.73 17.18
N LYS A 162 3.11 -6.88 17.65
CA LYS A 162 1.91 -6.34 17.00
C LYS A 162 1.87 -4.80 16.95
N ALA A 163 2.30 -4.12 18.03
CA ALA A 163 2.38 -2.66 18.07
C ALA A 163 3.48 -2.11 17.14
N LEU A 164 4.66 -2.74 17.14
CA LEU A 164 5.77 -2.36 16.25
C LEU A 164 5.47 -2.68 14.78
N GLN A 165 4.72 -3.75 14.50
CA GLN A 165 4.22 -4.06 13.17
C GLN A 165 3.30 -2.93 12.67
N LEU A 166 2.33 -2.49 13.48
CA LEU A 166 1.46 -1.35 13.14
C LEU A 166 2.27 -0.08 12.88
N ALA A 167 3.29 0.17 13.70
CA ALA A 167 4.18 1.31 13.54
C ALA A 167 4.99 1.27 12.23
N GLY A 168 5.47 0.09 11.84
CA GLY A 168 6.09 -0.13 10.54
C GLY A 168 5.12 0.20 9.39
N HIS A 169 3.87 -0.24 9.50
CA HIS A 169 2.84 0.06 8.50
C HIS A 169 2.54 1.56 8.37
N VAL A 170 2.43 2.28 9.50
CA VAL A 170 2.28 3.74 9.51
C VAL A 170 3.50 4.42 8.89
N ALA A 171 4.72 3.99 9.22
CA ALA A 171 5.94 4.55 8.65
C ALA A 171 6.00 4.39 7.11
N VAL A 172 5.59 3.23 6.57
CA VAL A 172 5.44 3.05 5.11
C VAL A 172 4.44 4.04 4.51
N ARG A 173 3.29 4.29 5.17
CA ARG A 173 2.29 5.26 4.69
C ARG A 173 2.82 6.68 4.66
N MET A 174 3.71 7.04 5.59
CA MET A 174 4.38 8.34 5.64
C MET A 174 5.63 8.42 4.76
N GLY A 175 5.89 7.40 3.92
CA GLY A 175 7.04 7.37 3.01
C GLY A 175 8.39 7.12 3.69
N LYS A 176 8.41 6.68 4.96
CA LYS A 176 9.64 6.41 5.73
C LYS A 176 9.93 4.91 5.75
N THR A 177 10.31 4.34 4.61
CA THR A 177 10.52 2.90 4.44
C THR A 177 11.66 2.35 5.28
N ASP A 178 12.75 3.10 5.49
CA ASP A 178 13.85 2.66 6.35
C ASP A 178 13.44 2.56 7.82
N LEU A 179 12.71 3.57 8.32
CA LEU A 179 12.12 3.55 9.66
C LEU A 179 11.12 2.39 9.80
N ALA A 180 10.38 2.09 8.74
CA ALA A 180 9.49 0.94 8.72
C ALA A 180 10.25 -0.37 8.87
N LEU A 181 11.35 -0.58 8.13
CA LEU A 181 12.20 -1.76 8.27
C LEU A 181 12.79 -1.86 9.68
N THR A 182 13.26 -0.76 10.27
CA THR A 182 13.75 -0.78 11.66
C THR A 182 12.64 -1.17 12.65
N SER A 183 11.40 -0.72 12.42
CA SER A 183 10.25 -1.11 13.25
C SER A 183 9.91 -2.59 13.08
N LEU A 184 9.97 -3.11 11.85
CA LEU A 184 9.65 -4.50 11.53
C LEU A 184 10.73 -5.48 11.97
N GLU A 185 12.00 -5.10 11.95
CA GLU A 185 13.10 -5.87 12.54
C GLU A 185 12.87 -6.07 14.04
N ARG A 186 12.59 -4.99 14.78
CA ARG A 186 12.24 -5.08 16.20
C ARG A 186 10.94 -5.85 16.45
N ALA A 187 9.98 -5.78 15.53
CA ALA A 187 8.76 -6.58 15.61
C ALA A 187 9.06 -8.08 15.42
N ALA A 188 10.01 -8.43 14.56
CA ALA A 188 10.45 -9.82 14.35
C ALA A 188 11.16 -10.35 15.60
N ASP A 189 12.07 -9.58 16.20
CA ASP A 189 12.74 -9.94 17.47
C ASP A 189 11.72 -10.20 18.59
N ALA A 190 10.69 -9.35 18.69
CA ALA A 190 9.61 -9.56 19.64
C ALA A 190 8.76 -10.79 19.30
N ALA A 191 8.49 -11.04 18.01
CA ALA A 191 7.73 -12.20 17.57
C ALA A 191 8.44 -13.53 17.90
N GLU A 192 9.76 -13.60 17.74
CA GLU A 192 10.57 -14.79 18.06
C GLU A 192 10.55 -15.11 19.57
N ARG A 193 10.43 -14.10 20.41
CA ARG A 193 10.31 -14.26 21.88
C ARG A 193 8.87 -14.43 22.36
N SER A 194 7.91 -14.38 21.45
CA SER A 194 6.49 -14.51 21.76
C SER A 194 6.05 -15.98 21.75
N CYS A 195 4.93 -16.27 22.41
CA CYS A 195 4.28 -17.58 22.33
C CYS A 195 3.39 -17.75 21.08
N ASP A 196 3.36 -16.77 20.17
CA ASP A 196 2.49 -16.76 18.99
C ASP A 196 3.26 -17.25 17.74
N PRO A 197 3.03 -18.49 17.28
CA PRO A 197 3.76 -19.05 16.14
C PRO A 197 3.42 -18.37 14.81
N LEU A 198 2.34 -17.58 14.73
CA LEU A 198 1.91 -16.90 13.50
C LEU A 198 2.42 -15.47 13.39
N LEU A 199 2.88 -14.88 14.51
CA LEU A 199 3.29 -13.48 14.53
C LEU A 199 4.51 -13.19 13.65
N LEU A 200 5.54 -14.03 13.69
CA LEU A 200 6.74 -13.83 12.85
C LEU A 200 6.39 -13.88 11.35
N PRO A 201 5.66 -14.88 10.82
CA PRO A 201 5.18 -14.86 9.44
C PRO A 201 4.34 -13.62 9.08
N MET A 202 3.51 -13.09 10.00
CA MET A 202 2.77 -11.84 9.77
C MET A 202 3.70 -10.62 9.65
N VAL A 203 4.75 -10.55 10.46
CA VAL A 203 5.79 -9.53 10.37
C VAL A 203 6.54 -9.67 9.05
N VAL A 204 6.94 -10.88 8.64
CA VAL A 204 7.59 -11.14 7.35
C VAL A 204 6.72 -10.66 6.18
N ASN A 205 5.41 -10.90 6.22
CA ASN A 205 4.50 -10.38 5.20
C ASN A 205 4.52 -8.83 5.12
N SER A 206 4.64 -8.16 6.27
CA SER A 206 4.75 -6.70 6.35
C SER A 206 6.10 -6.20 5.84
N THR A 207 7.18 -6.97 6.05
CA THR A 207 8.51 -6.71 5.49
C THR A 207 8.52 -6.88 3.98
N ALA A 208 7.88 -7.93 3.45
CA ALA A 208 7.73 -8.12 2.00
C ALA A 208 6.98 -6.94 1.36
N TRP A 209 5.91 -6.47 1.99
CA TRP A 209 5.21 -5.26 1.56
C TRP A 209 6.10 -4.00 1.59
N THR A 210 7.01 -3.89 2.57
CA THR A 210 7.97 -2.77 2.64
C THR A 210 9.03 -2.85 1.55
N TYR A 211 9.57 -4.03 1.26
CA TYR A 211 10.50 -4.27 0.14
C TYR A 211 9.86 -3.99 -1.21
N GLN A 212 8.60 -4.39 -1.39
CA GLN A 212 7.80 -3.99 -2.55
C GLN A 212 7.76 -2.46 -2.73
N ARG A 213 7.67 -1.68 -1.65
CA ARG A 213 7.68 -0.21 -1.71
C ARG A 213 9.04 0.38 -2.06
N GLN A 214 10.12 -0.33 -1.76
CA GLN A 214 11.49 0.01 -2.14
C GLN A 214 11.87 -0.51 -3.54
N GLY A 215 10.98 -1.22 -4.24
CA GLY A 215 11.31 -1.85 -5.54
C GLY A 215 12.18 -3.12 -5.43
N ARG A 216 12.43 -3.61 -4.21
CA ARG A 216 13.18 -4.84 -3.93
C ARG A 216 12.30 -6.08 -4.10
N LEU A 217 11.84 -6.31 -5.33
CA LEU A 217 10.80 -7.30 -5.61
C LEU A 217 11.26 -8.75 -5.46
N GLU A 218 12.50 -9.05 -5.83
CA GLU A 218 13.09 -10.38 -5.65
C GLU A 218 13.23 -10.73 -4.16
N ASP A 219 13.71 -9.79 -3.34
CA ASP A 219 13.78 -9.97 -1.89
C ASP A 219 12.38 -10.20 -1.29
N ALA A 220 11.40 -9.38 -1.69
CA ALA A 220 10.01 -9.50 -1.24
C ALA A 220 9.40 -10.87 -1.60
N LEU A 221 9.63 -11.33 -2.84
CA LEU A 221 9.19 -12.64 -3.32
C LEU A 221 9.83 -13.77 -2.50
N SER A 222 11.16 -13.71 -2.32
CA SER A 222 11.95 -14.74 -1.65
C SER A 222 11.50 -14.95 -0.20
N ILE A 223 11.43 -13.87 0.60
CA ILE A 223 11.04 -13.99 2.01
C ILE A 223 9.58 -14.41 2.19
N ALA A 224 8.68 -13.97 1.30
CA ALA A 224 7.28 -14.32 1.37
C ALA A 224 7.04 -15.80 1.03
N LEU A 225 7.71 -16.32 -0.02
CA LEU A 225 7.65 -17.75 -0.37
C LEU A 225 8.24 -18.63 0.72
N ARG A 226 9.40 -18.25 1.27
CA ARG A 226 10.05 -19.01 2.35
C ARG A 226 9.13 -19.09 3.57
N ALA A 227 8.62 -17.96 4.05
CA ALA A 227 7.72 -17.94 5.20
C ALA A 227 6.39 -18.67 4.93
N ALA A 228 5.85 -18.61 3.70
CA ALA A 228 4.68 -19.40 3.34
C ALA A 228 4.98 -20.91 3.39
N GLY A 229 6.15 -21.33 2.90
CA GLY A 229 6.65 -22.70 3.01
C GLY A 229 6.75 -23.15 4.47
N ASP A 230 7.42 -22.37 5.31
CA ASP A 230 7.59 -22.67 6.74
C ASP A 230 6.24 -22.80 7.48
N VAL A 231 5.25 -21.97 7.15
CA VAL A 231 3.88 -22.06 7.71
C VAL A 231 3.18 -23.34 7.27
N ALA A 232 3.33 -23.74 6.01
CA ALA A 232 2.75 -24.98 5.48
C ALA A 232 3.43 -26.23 6.07
N ASP A 233 4.76 -26.27 6.08
CA ASP A 233 5.56 -27.41 6.56
C ASP A 233 5.36 -27.66 8.06
N ALA A 234 5.13 -26.59 8.84
CA ALA A 234 4.77 -26.70 10.25
C ALA A 234 3.30 -27.13 10.50
N GLY A 235 2.54 -27.46 9.45
CA GLY A 235 1.14 -27.91 9.56
C GLY A 235 0.14 -26.82 9.97
N ARG A 236 0.54 -25.54 9.94
CA ARG A 236 -0.26 -24.42 10.48
C ARG A 236 -1.41 -24.04 9.56
N THR A 237 -1.42 -24.47 8.30
CA THR A 237 -2.54 -24.30 7.35
C THR A 237 -3.76 -25.18 7.69
N ALA A 238 -3.67 -26.01 8.73
CA ALA A 238 -4.79 -26.77 9.27
C ALA A 238 -5.74 -25.93 10.15
N THR A 239 -5.36 -24.72 10.53
CA THR A 239 -6.23 -23.77 11.24
C THR A 239 -6.64 -22.62 10.31
N ALA A 240 -7.77 -21.99 10.59
CA ALA A 240 -8.24 -20.86 9.78
C ALA A 240 -7.20 -19.73 9.76
N ASP A 241 -6.55 -19.46 10.89
CA ASP A 241 -5.67 -18.31 11.05
C ASP A 241 -4.29 -18.55 10.43
N GLY A 242 -3.75 -19.75 10.59
CA GLY A 242 -2.52 -20.12 9.88
C GLY A 242 -2.71 -20.15 8.36
N LEU A 243 -3.88 -20.58 7.88
CA LEU A 243 -4.22 -20.51 6.46
C LEU A 243 -4.36 -19.05 5.96
N LYS A 244 -4.94 -18.14 6.76
CA LYS A 244 -5.01 -16.71 6.42
C LYS A 244 -3.63 -16.06 6.32
N VAL A 245 -2.72 -16.40 7.22
CA VAL A 245 -1.34 -15.89 7.22
C VAL A 245 -0.57 -16.44 6.02
N TRP A 246 -0.65 -17.74 5.76
CA TRP A 246 -0.10 -18.37 4.55
C TRP A 246 -0.61 -17.67 3.28
N GLY A 247 -1.93 -17.47 3.19
CA GLY A 247 -2.55 -16.85 2.04
C GLY A 247 -2.11 -15.41 1.81
N ALA A 248 -1.91 -14.64 2.88
CA ALA A 248 -1.35 -13.28 2.81
C ALA A 248 0.05 -13.26 2.20
N LEU A 249 0.92 -14.16 2.66
CA LEU A 249 2.28 -14.31 2.16
C LEU A 249 2.28 -14.72 0.69
N THR A 250 1.42 -15.67 0.30
CA THR A 250 1.26 -16.09 -1.10
C THR A 250 0.78 -14.94 -1.99
N MET A 251 -0.17 -14.12 -1.54
CA MET A 251 -0.62 -12.93 -2.28
C MET A 251 0.50 -11.89 -2.42
N SER A 252 1.29 -11.65 -1.36
CA SER A 252 2.45 -10.75 -1.41
C SER A 252 3.52 -11.27 -2.37
N ALA A 253 3.79 -12.58 -2.36
CA ALA A 253 4.72 -13.22 -3.26
C ALA A 253 4.24 -13.10 -4.72
N ALA A 254 2.96 -13.40 -5.00
CA ALA A 254 2.38 -13.24 -6.33
C ALA A 254 2.42 -11.79 -6.83
N THR A 255 2.11 -10.81 -5.97
CA THR A 255 2.23 -9.39 -6.28
C THR A 255 3.67 -9.02 -6.65
N SER A 256 4.65 -9.59 -5.96
CA SER A 256 6.08 -9.35 -6.23
C SER A 256 6.49 -9.98 -7.56
N ALA A 257 6.06 -11.21 -7.87
CA ALA A 257 6.31 -11.88 -9.14
C ALA A 257 5.75 -11.08 -10.33
N ALA A 258 4.48 -10.65 -10.24
CA ALA A 258 3.85 -9.85 -11.28
C ALA A 258 4.61 -8.53 -11.52
N ARG A 259 4.99 -7.84 -10.44
CA ARG A 259 5.77 -6.59 -10.50
C ARG A 259 7.16 -6.77 -11.11
N SER A 260 7.72 -7.99 -11.06
CA SER A 260 8.99 -8.34 -11.68
C SER A 260 8.85 -8.78 -13.15
N GLY A 261 7.64 -8.70 -13.73
CA GLY A 261 7.36 -9.10 -15.11
C GLY A 261 6.96 -10.57 -15.29
N ASP A 262 6.79 -11.33 -14.20
CA ASP A 262 6.40 -12.75 -14.23
C ASP A 262 4.91 -12.91 -13.84
N TYR A 263 4.03 -12.48 -14.74
CA TYR A 263 2.58 -12.53 -14.53
C TYR A 263 2.06 -13.97 -14.46
N GLU A 264 2.54 -14.86 -15.32
CA GLU A 264 2.11 -16.27 -15.35
C GLU A 264 2.32 -16.96 -14.01
N ARG A 265 3.50 -16.77 -13.41
CA ARG A 265 3.76 -17.28 -12.06
C ARG A 265 2.82 -16.66 -11.02
N ALA A 266 2.59 -15.34 -11.09
CA ALA A 266 1.68 -14.67 -10.18
C ALA A 266 0.24 -15.19 -10.30
N ALA A 267 -0.25 -15.39 -11.52
CA ALA A 267 -1.58 -15.92 -11.80
C ALA A 267 -1.73 -17.35 -11.27
N ALA A 268 -0.74 -18.21 -11.50
CA ALA A 268 -0.72 -19.57 -10.96
C ALA A 268 -0.74 -19.59 -9.42
N MET A 269 0.08 -18.74 -8.78
CA MET A 269 0.11 -18.61 -7.32
C MET A 269 -1.24 -18.13 -6.76
N MET A 270 -1.86 -17.13 -7.40
CA MET A 270 -3.16 -16.63 -6.96
C MET A 270 -4.31 -17.63 -7.19
N ALA A 271 -4.27 -18.41 -8.28
CA ALA A 271 -5.25 -19.47 -8.52
C ALA A 271 -5.16 -20.58 -7.46
N ALA A 272 -3.94 -20.98 -7.09
CA ALA A 272 -3.72 -21.89 -5.97
C ALA A 272 -4.21 -21.30 -4.64
N ALA A 273 -3.90 -20.03 -4.38
CA ALA A 273 -4.36 -19.34 -3.18
C ALA A 273 -5.89 -19.25 -3.08
N GLU A 274 -6.60 -18.99 -4.19
CA GLU A 274 -8.07 -18.92 -4.22
C GLU A 274 -8.71 -20.29 -3.90
N LYS A 275 -8.13 -21.37 -4.44
CA LYS A 275 -8.57 -22.74 -4.13
C LYS A 275 -8.42 -23.04 -2.64
N GLU A 276 -7.28 -22.68 -2.06
CA GLU A 276 -7.03 -22.88 -0.63
C GLU A 276 -7.93 -21.99 0.24
N ALA A 277 -8.18 -20.74 -0.18
CA ALA A 277 -9.06 -19.83 0.54
C ALA A 277 -10.49 -20.37 0.75
N ALA A 278 -10.96 -21.26 -0.13
CA ALA A 278 -12.26 -21.93 0.01
C ALA A 278 -12.35 -22.86 1.23
N ARG A 279 -11.21 -23.23 1.83
CA ARG A 279 -11.14 -24.02 3.07
C ARG A 279 -11.31 -23.18 4.33
N VAL A 280 -10.99 -21.88 4.29
CA VAL A 280 -10.98 -20.99 5.48
C VAL A 280 -12.28 -21.11 6.32
N PRO A 281 -13.50 -21.07 5.75
CA PRO A 281 -14.73 -21.16 6.54
C PRO A 281 -14.99 -22.53 7.18
N LYS A 282 -14.23 -23.56 6.80
CA LYS A 282 -14.41 -24.96 7.25
C LYS A 282 -13.37 -25.37 8.31
N LEU A 283 -12.38 -24.51 8.58
CA LEU A 283 -11.30 -24.80 9.50
C LEU A 283 -11.60 -24.26 10.90
N PRO A 284 -11.04 -24.89 11.96
CA PRO A 284 -11.18 -24.37 13.31
C PRO A 284 -10.51 -22.99 13.43
N GLU A 285 -11.19 -22.06 14.08
CA GLU A 285 -10.60 -20.79 14.50
C GLU A 285 -9.64 -21.00 15.68
N SER A 286 -8.52 -20.28 15.69
CA SER A 286 -7.50 -20.38 16.74
C SER A 286 -7.40 -19.05 17.51
N GLY A 287 -8.26 -18.84 18.50
CA GLY A 287 -8.11 -17.74 19.47
C GLY A 287 -8.20 -16.30 18.89
N ASP A 288 -7.89 -15.31 19.73
CA ASP A 288 -8.26 -13.88 19.61
C ASP A 288 -7.96 -13.23 18.24
N ASN A 289 -9.02 -13.10 17.42
CA ASN A 289 -8.96 -13.20 15.97
C ASN A 289 -9.15 -11.87 15.21
N ARG A 290 -9.00 -10.72 15.87
CA ARG A 290 -9.29 -9.40 15.26
C ARG A 290 -8.17 -8.86 14.37
N MET A 291 -7.00 -9.50 14.36
CA MET A 291 -5.78 -8.94 13.77
C MET A 291 -5.14 -9.79 12.67
N VAL A 292 -5.77 -10.90 12.27
CA VAL A 292 -5.24 -11.79 11.25
C VAL A 292 -5.68 -11.29 9.86
N SER A 293 -4.74 -11.36 8.90
CA SER A 293 -4.88 -10.98 7.49
C SER A 293 -6.27 -11.22 6.89
N VAL A 294 -6.70 -10.32 5.98
CA VAL A 294 -8.02 -10.34 5.31
C VAL A 294 -8.13 -11.43 4.22
N PHE A 295 -7.32 -12.48 4.31
CA PHE A 295 -7.29 -13.55 3.33
C PHE A 295 -8.60 -14.33 3.31
N SER A 296 -9.27 -14.29 2.16
CA SER A 296 -10.55 -14.92 1.86
C SER A 296 -10.66 -15.17 0.36
N PRO A 297 -11.58 -16.04 -0.11
CA PRO A 297 -11.79 -16.24 -1.55
C PRO A 297 -12.00 -14.92 -2.30
N SER A 298 -12.82 -14.03 -1.73
CA SER A 298 -13.08 -12.72 -2.31
C SER A 298 -11.85 -11.83 -2.36
N SER A 299 -11.03 -11.80 -1.29
CA SER A 299 -9.83 -10.95 -1.28
C SER A 299 -8.79 -11.39 -2.30
N VAL A 300 -8.63 -12.71 -2.48
CA VAL A 300 -7.72 -13.27 -3.50
C VAL A 300 -8.24 -12.92 -4.89
N ARG A 301 -9.53 -13.13 -5.15
CA ARG A 301 -10.13 -12.85 -6.46
C ARG A 301 -10.07 -11.36 -6.84
N ILE A 302 -10.28 -10.46 -5.87
CA ILE A 302 -10.06 -9.02 -6.05
C ILE A 302 -8.62 -8.73 -6.49
N GLU A 303 -7.63 -9.36 -5.84
CA GLU A 303 -6.24 -9.13 -6.15
C GLU A 303 -5.84 -9.75 -7.50
N ARG A 304 -6.44 -10.89 -7.88
CA ARG A 304 -6.32 -11.46 -9.24
C ARG A 304 -6.79 -10.49 -10.30
N VAL A 305 -7.99 -9.91 -10.14
CA VAL A 305 -8.50 -8.87 -11.05
C VAL A 305 -7.54 -7.68 -11.08
N ARG A 306 -7.05 -7.21 -9.93
CA ARG A 306 -6.08 -6.12 -9.87
C ARG A 306 -4.83 -6.43 -10.68
N LEU A 307 -4.21 -7.60 -10.48
CA LEU A 307 -3.00 -7.99 -11.18
C LEU A 307 -3.27 -8.13 -12.68
N ALA A 308 -4.34 -8.81 -13.08
CA ALA A 308 -4.73 -8.97 -14.47
C ALA A 308 -4.89 -7.60 -15.18
N VAL A 309 -5.59 -6.66 -14.54
CA VAL A 309 -5.69 -5.28 -15.04
C VAL A 309 -4.32 -4.62 -15.08
N GLN A 310 -3.54 -4.68 -14.00
CA GLN A 310 -2.28 -3.94 -13.90
C GLN A 310 -1.26 -4.38 -14.96
N TYR A 311 -1.21 -5.67 -15.30
CA TYR A 311 -0.22 -6.25 -16.21
C TYR A 311 -0.74 -6.55 -17.63
N GLY A 312 -1.89 -5.99 -18.02
CA GLY A 312 -2.32 -6.02 -19.42
C GLY A 312 -3.08 -7.28 -19.83
N HIS A 313 -3.78 -7.93 -18.90
CA HIS A 313 -4.65 -9.10 -19.14
C HIS A 313 -6.15 -8.74 -18.97
N PRO A 314 -6.71 -7.84 -19.81
CA PRO A 314 -8.07 -7.31 -19.62
C PRO A 314 -9.18 -8.35 -19.81
N HIS A 315 -9.01 -9.32 -20.72
CA HIS A 315 -9.99 -10.38 -20.92
C HIS A 315 -10.08 -11.30 -19.68
N GLU A 316 -8.93 -11.72 -19.16
CA GLU A 316 -8.85 -12.49 -17.92
C GLU A 316 -9.43 -11.71 -16.74
N ALA A 317 -9.16 -10.40 -16.64
CA ALA A 317 -9.74 -9.55 -15.59
C ALA A 317 -11.27 -9.54 -15.62
N LEU A 318 -11.89 -9.53 -16.81
CA LEU A 318 -13.34 -9.58 -16.97
C LEU A 318 -13.91 -10.96 -16.59
N GLU A 319 -13.26 -12.04 -17.05
CA GLU A 319 -13.64 -13.42 -16.68
C GLU A 319 -13.54 -13.64 -15.15
N LEU A 320 -12.51 -13.10 -14.51
CA LEU A 320 -12.32 -13.18 -13.07
C LEU A 320 -13.35 -12.35 -12.29
N ALA A 321 -13.74 -11.19 -12.82
CA ALA A 321 -14.74 -10.31 -12.21
C ALA A 321 -16.17 -10.90 -12.31
N GLU A 322 -16.42 -11.73 -13.33
CA GLU A 322 -17.73 -12.35 -13.55
C GLU A 322 -18.16 -13.22 -12.35
N GLY A 323 -19.36 -12.94 -11.83
CA GLY A 323 -19.97 -13.70 -10.74
C GLY A 323 -19.30 -13.53 -9.36
N MET A 324 -18.37 -12.58 -9.20
CA MET A 324 -17.68 -12.35 -7.93
C MET A 324 -18.66 -11.90 -6.82
N ARG A 325 -18.56 -12.53 -5.66
CA ARG A 325 -19.30 -12.16 -4.43
C ARG A 325 -18.31 -11.81 -3.33
N LEU A 326 -18.46 -10.64 -2.69
CA LEU A 326 -17.54 -10.19 -1.65
C LEU A 326 -17.92 -10.70 -0.25
N SER A 327 -16.94 -11.24 0.49
CA SER A 327 -17.12 -11.65 1.89
C SER A 327 -17.36 -10.46 2.82
N LYS A 328 -18.04 -10.72 3.95
CA LYS A 328 -18.23 -9.77 5.06
C LYS A 328 -16.91 -9.28 5.65
N ASP A 329 -15.82 -10.04 5.50
CA ASP A 329 -14.50 -9.75 6.09
C ASP A 329 -13.64 -8.75 5.28
N THR A 330 -14.13 -8.28 4.13
CA THR A 330 -13.41 -7.32 3.26
C THR A 330 -13.16 -5.96 3.97
N PRO A 331 -12.00 -5.29 3.82
CA PRO A 331 -11.58 -4.19 4.70
C PRO A 331 -12.48 -2.92 4.70
N PRO A 332 -12.44 -2.12 5.80
CA PRO A 332 -13.24 -0.91 6.01
C PRO A 332 -13.15 0.22 4.98
N SER A 333 -12.03 0.36 4.26
CA SER A 333 -11.86 1.39 3.21
C SER A 333 -12.87 1.29 2.05
N ARG A 334 -13.66 0.20 2.01
CA ARG A 334 -14.77 -0.04 1.08
C ARG A 334 -16.16 0.10 1.72
N ARG A 335 -16.26 0.24 3.05
CA ARG A 335 -17.53 0.24 3.83
C ARG A 335 -18.44 1.47 3.63
N PRO A 336 -17.95 2.72 3.43
CA PRO A 336 -18.86 3.87 3.28
C PRO A 336 -19.76 3.79 2.04
N VAL A 337 -19.23 3.26 0.93
CA VAL A 337 -19.97 3.04 -0.31
C VAL A 337 -20.96 1.89 -0.14
N ARG A 338 -20.54 0.81 0.52
CA ARG A 338 -21.43 -0.31 0.86
C ARG A 338 -22.57 0.12 1.78
N ALA A 339 -22.28 0.90 2.82
CA ALA A 339 -23.30 1.44 3.74
C ALA A 339 -24.25 2.40 3.02
N ALA A 340 -23.74 3.24 2.11
CA ALA A 340 -24.56 4.14 1.30
C ALA A 340 -25.47 3.40 0.31
N LEU A 341 -25.03 2.28 -0.25
CA LEU A 341 -25.80 1.43 -1.17
C LEU A 341 -26.81 0.54 -0.43
N ALA A 342 -26.41 -0.03 0.72
CA ALA A 342 -27.27 -0.82 1.60
C ALA A 342 -28.39 0.03 2.22
N ALA A 343 -28.08 1.23 2.72
CA ALA A 343 -29.09 2.18 3.24
C ALA A 343 -30.10 2.65 2.17
N ARG A 344 -29.82 2.39 0.89
CA ARG A 344 -30.70 2.69 -0.25
C ARG A 344 -31.36 1.45 -0.86
N GLY A 345 -31.22 0.29 -0.22
CA GLY A 345 -31.85 -0.98 -0.62
C GLY A 345 -31.22 -1.64 -1.84
N MET A 346 -29.96 -1.30 -2.17
CA MET A 346 -29.23 -1.78 -3.35
C MET A 346 -28.01 -2.61 -2.96
N GLU A 347 -28.24 -3.61 -2.11
CA GLU A 347 -27.20 -4.53 -1.62
C GLU A 347 -26.54 -5.30 -2.77
N GLU A 348 -27.26 -5.56 -3.85
CA GLU A 348 -26.73 -6.20 -5.06
C GLU A 348 -25.67 -5.38 -5.81
N LEU A 349 -25.61 -4.06 -5.62
CA LEU A 349 -24.67 -3.17 -6.31
C LEU A 349 -23.41 -2.84 -5.49
N THR A 350 -23.29 -3.39 -4.28
CA THR A 350 -22.21 -3.02 -3.35
C THR A 350 -20.84 -3.41 -3.85
N ASP A 351 -20.74 -4.48 -4.62
CA ASP A 351 -19.48 -5.10 -5.02
C ASP A 351 -18.88 -4.35 -6.22
N ASP A 352 -19.68 -4.16 -7.28
CA ASP A 352 -19.33 -3.32 -8.43
C ASP A 352 -19.07 -1.87 -8.00
N GLY A 353 -19.88 -1.35 -7.08
CA GLY A 353 -19.73 0.00 -6.56
C GLY A 353 -18.42 0.21 -5.79
N ALA A 354 -18.00 -0.77 -4.99
CA ALA A 354 -16.74 -0.69 -4.26
C ALA A 354 -15.52 -0.73 -5.20
N LEU A 355 -15.58 -1.55 -6.25
CA LEU A 355 -14.51 -1.68 -7.24
C LEU A 355 -14.41 -0.41 -8.11
N ILE A 356 -15.55 0.11 -8.59
CA ILE A 356 -15.61 1.39 -9.30
C ILE A 356 -15.03 2.53 -8.47
N VAL A 357 -15.35 2.62 -7.18
CA VAL A 357 -14.75 3.64 -6.31
C VAL A 357 -13.25 3.48 -6.17
N SER A 358 -12.75 2.25 -6.03
CA SER A 358 -11.29 1.98 -5.95
C SER A 358 -10.56 2.51 -7.19
N GLU A 359 -11.10 2.27 -8.38
CA GLU A 359 -10.48 2.72 -9.63
C GLU A 359 -10.61 4.22 -9.86
N LEU A 360 -11.79 4.79 -9.61
CA LEU A 360 -12.01 6.23 -9.74
C LEU A 360 -11.17 7.04 -8.74
N VAL A 361 -11.03 6.56 -7.50
CA VAL A 361 -10.16 7.19 -6.49
C VAL A 361 -8.70 7.03 -6.85
N SER A 362 -8.26 5.84 -7.31
CA SER A 362 -6.87 5.62 -7.76
C SER A 362 -6.51 6.54 -8.93
N ASN A 363 -7.41 6.71 -9.90
CA ASN A 363 -7.24 7.67 -11.00
C ASN A 363 -7.20 9.12 -10.50
N ALA A 364 -8.08 9.50 -9.59
CA ALA A 364 -8.07 10.84 -9.01
C ALA A 364 -6.75 11.11 -8.27
N VAL A 365 -6.28 10.20 -7.42
CA VAL A 365 -4.99 10.36 -6.71
C VAL A 365 -3.83 10.50 -7.69
N ARG A 366 -3.78 9.68 -8.75
CA ARG A 366 -2.70 9.68 -9.73
C ARG A 366 -2.66 10.96 -10.58
N HIS A 367 -3.82 11.49 -10.96
CA HIS A 367 -3.92 12.55 -11.98
C HIS A 367 -4.31 13.94 -11.44
N ALA A 368 -4.91 14.04 -10.25
CA ALA A 368 -5.49 15.28 -9.73
C ALA A 368 -4.49 16.22 -9.04
N ARG A 369 -3.39 15.71 -8.47
CA ARG A 369 -2.47 16.45 -7.58
C ARG A 369 -3.20 17.32 -6.51
N SER A 370 -4.31 16.82 -5.95
CA SER A 370 -5.12 17.53 -4.94
C SER A 370 -5.03 16.84 -3.58
N HIS A 371 -4.95 17.63 -2.50
CA HIS A 371 -4.93 17.18 -1.10
C HIS A 371 -6.29 16.70 -0.58
N ALA A 372 -7.35 16.85 -1.39
CA ALA A 372 -8.69 16.39 -1.04
C ALA A 372 -9.42 15.85 -2.29
N ILE A 373 -10.03 14.68 -2.14
CA ILE A 373 -10.88 13.99 -3.12
C ILE A 373 -12.22 13.72 -2.43
N ARG A 374 -13.34 13.98 -3.10
CA ARG A 374 -14.68 13.75 -2.55
C ARG A 374 -15.39 12.67 -3.33
N VAL A 375 -15.85 11.63 -2.64
CA VAL A 375 -16.70 10.59 -3.23
C VAL A 375 -18.17 10.99 -3.05
N THR A 376 -18.96 10.88 -4.11
CA THR A 376 -20.39 11.17 -4.14
C THR A 376 -21.17 9.93 -4.58
N VAL A 377 -22.30 9.66 -3.94
CA VAL A 377 -23.23 8.60 -4.35
C VAL A 377 -24.61 9.25 -4.50
N THR A 378 -25.13 9.28 -5.72
CA THR A 378 -26.42 9.90 -6.07
C THR A 378 -27.34 8.89 -6.73
N ARG A 379 -28.66 9.08 -6.63
CA ARG A 379 -29.66 8.15 -7.18
C ARG A 379 -30.40 8.80 -8.35
N PRO A 380 -29.95 8.62 -9.60
CA PRO A 380 -30.63 9.17 -10.77
C PRO A 380 -31.93 8.43 -11.13
N GLY A 381 -32.23 7.29 -10.51
CA GLY A 381 -33.49 6.57 -10.73
C GLY A 381 -33.76 5.46 -9.72
N PRO A 382 -34.96 4.84 -9.77
CA PRO A 382 -35.37 3.82 -8.80
C PRO A 382 -34.45 2.60 -8.78
N SER A 383 -33.88 2.19 -9.91
CA SER A 383 -32.91 1.09 -10.02
C SER A 383 -31.50 1.57 -10.38
N ARG A 384 -31.19 2.87 -10.26
CA ARG A 384 -29.90 3.43 -10.70
C ARG A 384 -29.17 4.15 -9.59
N VAL A 385 -27.87 3.90 -9.47
CA VAL A 385 -26.97 4.67 -8.61
C VAL A 385 -25.81 5.18 -9.43
N ARG A 386 -25.50 6.46 -9.25
CA ARG A 386 -24.31 7.10 -9.79
C ARG A 386 -23.30 7.30 -8.67
N ILE A 387 -22.13 6.72 -8.86
CA ILE A 387 -20.95 6.91 -8.04
C ILE A 387 -20.06 7.92 -8.74
N GLY A 388 -19.58 8.93 -8.02
CA GLY A 388 -18.72 9.96 -8.57
C GLY A 388 -17.54 10.27 -7.66
N VAL A 389 -16.40 10.62 -8.26
CA VAL A 389 -15.21 11.11 -7.57
C VAL A 389 -14.92 12.52 -8.08
N VAL A 390 -14.98 13.47 -7.16
CA VAL A 390 -14.74 14.89 -7.39
C VAL A 390 -13.34 15.26 -6.96
N GLU A 391 -12.62 15.94 -7.83
CA GLU A 391 -11.27 16.42 -7.58
C GLU A 391 -11.02 17.74 -8.34
N LYS A 392 -9.90 18.43 -8.07
CA LYS A 392 -9.67 19.84 -8.46
C LYS A 392 -8.96 20.07 -9.81
N SER A 393 -8.65 19.01 -10.55
CA SER A 393 -8.01 19.04 -11.86
C SER A 393 -9.05 19.29 -12.95
N THR A 394 -8.68 20.13 -13.92
CA THR A 394 -9.49 20.44 -15.10
C THR A 394 -9.16 19.56 -16.30
N ARG A 395 -8.12 18.70 -16.21
CA ARG A 395 -7.78 17.75 -17.28
C ARG A 395 -8.81 16.63 -17.34
N LEU A 396 -9.50 16.48 -18.46
CA LEU A 396 -10.45 15.38 -18.63
C LEU A 396 -9.73 14.03 -18.64
N PRO A 397 -10.35 12.96 -18.13
CA PRO A 397 -9.81 11.61 -18.28
C PRO A 397 -9.92 11.19 -19.75
N GLU A 398 -8.80 10.82 -20.36
CA GLU A 398 -8.80 10.21 -21.68
C GLU A 398 -8.99 8.70 -21.54
N LEU A 399 -9.96 8.14 -22.28
CA LEU A 399 -9.98 6.70 -22.54
C LEU A 399 -8.77 6.39 -23.42
N GLY A 400 -7.68 5.94 -22.81
CA GLY A 400 -6.61 5.31 -23.58
C GLY A 400 -7.09 3.97 -24.12
N GLU A 401 -6.81 3.68 -25.38
CA GLU A 401 -6.60 2.30 -25.83
C GLU A 401 -5.17 1.95 -25.40
N PRO A 402 -4.98 1.24 -24.26
CA PRO A 402 -3.65 0.97 -23.76
C PRO A 402 -2.98 0.01 -24.74
N ARG A 403 -1.78 0.33 -25.20
CA ARG A 403 -0.93 -0.66 -25.88
C ARG A 403 -0.33 -1.57 -24.82
N ASP A 404 0.10 -2.77 -25.22
CA ASP A 404 0.63 -3.79 -24.31
C ASP A 404 1.78 -3.27 -23.42
N GLU A 405 2.50 -2.24 -23.89
CA GLU A 405 3.66 -1.61 -23.22
C GLU A 405 3.30 -0.45 -22.26
N ASP A 406 2.05 -0.02 -22.16
CA ASP A 406 1.66 1.11 -21.30
C ASP A 406 1.49 0.69 -19.82
N GLU A 407 2.19 1.35 -18.89
CA GLU A 407 2.08 1.11 -17.42
C GLU A 407 0.81 1.70 -16.78
N GLY A 408 -0.10 2.29 -17.58
CA GLY A 408 -1.31 2.97 -17.12
C GLY A 408 -2.46 2.94 -18.16
N GLY A 409 -3.59 3.59 -17.85
CA GLY A 409 -4.74 3.71 -18.78
C GLY A 409 -5.85 2.66 -18.63
N ARG A 410 -5.67 1.64 -17.78
CA ARG A 410 -6.59 0.49 -17.68
C ARG A 410 -7.74 0.64 -16.67
N GLY A 411 -7.72 1.68 -15.83
CA GLY A 411 -8.75 1.93 -14.81
C GLY A 411 -10.11 2.37 -15.38
N LEU A 412 -10.14 3.24 -16.39
CA LEU A 412 -11.40 3.64 -17.05
C LEU A 412 -12.02 2.53 -17.89
N PRO A 413 -11.25 1.68 -18.59
CA PRO A 413 -11.77 0.44 -19.17
C PRO A 413 -12.48 -0.48 -18.16
N LEU A 414 -11.95 -0.68 -16.94
CA LEU A 414 -12.63 -1.47 -15.91
C LEU A 414 -13.93 -0.80 -15.44
N VAL A 415 -13.89 0.52 -15.20
CA VAL A 415 -15.10 1.28 -14.86
C VAL A 415 -16.15 1.18 -15.98
N ARG A 416 -15.74 1.26 -17.24
CA ARG A 416 -16.62 1.11 -18.41
C ARG A 416 -17.25 -0.28 -18.48
N ALA A 417 -16.51 -1.33 -18.11
CA ALA A 417 -17.03 -2.70 -18.15
C ALA A 417 -18.04 -2.98 -17.03
N LEU A 418 -17.84 -2.39 -15.85
CA LEU A 418 -18.70 -2.59 -14.68
C LEU A 418 -19.90 -1.64 -14.64
N ALA A 419 -19.78 -0.46 -15.25
CA ALA A 419 -20.83 0.56 -15.24
C ALA A 419 -21.77 0.42 -16.43
N ARG A 420 -23.06 0.70 -16.22
CA ARG A 420 -24.03 0.89 -17.30
C ARG A 420 -23.68 2.11 -18.15
N ASP A 421 -23.24 3.17 -17.50
CA ASP A 421 -22.83 4.42 -18.13
C ASP A 421 -21.74 5.06 -17.28
N TRP A 422 -20.87 5.85 -17.87
CA TRP A 422 -19.82 6.55 -17.14
C TRP A 422 -19.42 7.81 -17.90
N GLY A 423 -18.90 8.79 -17.18
CA GLY A 423 -18.58 10.07 -17.79
C GLY A 423 -17.82 11.01 -16.88
N THR A 424 -17.66 12.23 -17.36
CA THR A 424 -16.99 13.31 -16.64
C THR A 424 -17.81 14.58 -16.71
N ASP A 425 -18.12 15.16 -15.55
CA ASP A 425 -18.73 16.48 -15.45
C ASP A 425 -17.65 17.51 -15.13
N SER A 426 -17.61 18.61 -15.88
CA SER A 426 -16.78 19.76 -15.54
C SER A 426 -17.46 20.58 -14.43
N LEU A 427 -16.72 20.92 -13.38
CA LEU A 427 -17.18 21.74 -12.26
C LEU A 427 -16.38 23.06 -12.24
N PRO A 428 -16.91 24.15 -11.66
CA PRO A 428 -16.20 25.44 -11.62
C PRO A 428 -14.82 25.39 -10.92
N TRP A 429 -14.61 24.38 -10.08
CA TRP A 429 -13.40 24.18 -9.27
C TRP A 429 -12.68 22.84 -9.53
N GLY A 430 -13.00 22.15 -10.63
CA GLY A 430 -12.40 20.86 -10.95
C GLY A 430 -13.28 19.99 -11.85
N LYS A 431 -13.26 18.68 -11.64
CA LYS A 431 -14.13 17.75 -12.38
C LYS A 431 -14.69 16.66 -11.47
N ARG A 432 -15.74 16.00 -11.96
CA ARG A 432 -16.32 14.80 -11.37
C ARG A 432 -16.28 13.68 -12.39
N VAL A 433 -15.50 12.63 -12.14
CA VAL A 433 -15.57 11.40 -12.92
C VAL A 433 -16.60 10.49 -12.26
N TRP A 434 -17.56 9.98 -13.01
CA TRP A 434 -18.68 9.22 -12.48
C TRP A 434 -18.96 7.97 -13.28
N ALA A 435 -19.64 7.02 -12.62
CA ALA A 435 -20.09 5.76 -13.18
C ALA A 435 -21.47 5.41 -12.60
N GLU A 436 -22.37 4.95 -13.46
CA GLU A 436 -23.71 4.50 -13.13
C GLU A 436 -23.80 2.99 -13.08
N LEU A 437 -24.39 2.48 -12.00
CA LEU A 437 -24.76 1.09 -11.82
C LEU A 437 -26.27 0.95 -11.85
N CYS A 438 -26.74 -0.20 -12.37
CA CYS A 438 -28.15 -0.55 -12.41
C CYS A 438 -28.44 -1.81 -11.62
N GLY A 439 -29.30 -1.69 -10.61
CA GLY A 439 -29.90 -2.81 -9.89
C GLY A 439 -30.98 -3.47 -10.73
N ARG A 440 -31.38 -4.69 -10.34
CA ARG A 440 -32.51 -5.38 -10.95
C ARG A 440 -33.80 -4.62 -10.61
N GLU A 441 -34.65 -4.41 -11.60
CA GLU A 441 -35.98 -3.84 -11.35
C GLU A 441 -36.76 -4.83 -10.48
N ARG A 442 -37.16 -4.39 -9.27
CA ARG A 442 -38.15 -5.14 -8.50
C ARG A 442 -39.48 -4.95 -9.20
N GLY A 443 -39.96 -6.01 -9.85
CA GLY A 443 -41.33 -6.10 -10.38
C GLY A 443 -42.38 -5.98 -9.29
#